data_AF-A0A2B8A3H7-F1
#
_entry.id   AF-A0A2B8A3H7-F1
#
_cell.length_a   1.000
_cell.length_b   1.000
_cell.length_c   1.000
_cell.angle_alpha   90.00
_cell.angle_beta   90.00
_cell.angle_gamma   90.00
#
_symmetry.space_group_name_H-M   'P 1'
#
loop_
_entity.id
_entity.type
_entity.pdbx_description
1 polymer ?
#
loop_
_entity_poly.entity_id
_entity_poly.type
_entity_poly.pdbx_seq_one_letter_code
_entity_poly.pdbx_strand_id
1 'polypeptide(L)'
;MRRFALILLCVLLIIVSFSYFHSSSVDMPVDIKQAYEALPKTPDYNLDIKPILSDKCFACHGPDKAKQKAGLRLDIAAAAYSELPQNKGKAAIVPGNLEESEFFHRILSADPKYAMPPPESHRTLTATEKAILIKWIDRGAVYKPHWAFVKPIKSKPPEAEEKDPAINCPIDNFVRAKLRQKKLPPAEQANKELLLRRVSLDLTGLPPSLNETDNFLKDKSENAYEKQVDRLLNSPHYGEKMAVDWLDAARYADSHGYTVDRLRDMSPYRDWVINAFNANLPYDKFLQWQLAGDLMPHPDREMIIATAFNRNHPQNMEGGVIEEEFQTEYVIDRTNTLGTAILGLSLGCAKCHDHKFDPISQKEYYQLFSFFNNVKEAGQISWDDALPTPTLMLPTKQKEKILQFINQAISKETQTIAQTELKAEADFKKWLQGGRYKKLAGDKIPREGLQAFFAFENNLVNAVDPREAGVMKREAGLAGDKPIFVNKDRGKALRLNGDTWLAFKTGVFRKSEPFSIGLWAVIPKRLDEGVILHKSLAERLYNFRGYHLYLKNNKLELNMAHTAPSNAIAKVSLEEVPRDKWIQLTLTYDGSSKADGFKLFLDGSEMKMETTMDQLTKDIVFNNVLFNSETQPG
;
A
#
# COMPACT_ATOMS: atom_id res chain seq x y z
N MET A 1 -84.25 6.83 35.95
CA MET A 1 -83.38 5.70 35.55
C MET A 1 -82.29 6.04 34.53
N ARG A 2 -82.47 6.97 33.56
CA ARG A 2 -81.42 7.30 32.57
C ARG A 2 -80.19 8.07 33.08
N ARG A 3 -80.29 8.83 34.18
CA ARG A 3 -79.14 9.58 34.75
C ARG A 3 -78.19 8.72 35.60
N PHE A 4 -78.67 7.61 36.17
CA PHE A 4 -77.81 6.68 36.93
C PHE A 4 -76.97 5.78 36.02
N ALA A 5 -77.50 5.40 34.84
CA ALA A 5 -76.77 4.58 33.87
C ALA A 5 -75.58 5.32 33.23
N LEU A 6 -75.68 6.65 33.03
CA LEU A 6 -74.60 7.44 32.44
C LEU A 6 -73.41 7.64 33.40
N ILE A 7 -73.70 7.78 34.70
CA ILE A 7 -72.66 7.92 35.73
C ILE A 7 -71.93 6.59 35.93
N LEU A 8 -72.64 5.45 35.89
CA LEU A 8 -72.01 4.13 35.97
C LEU A 8 -71.11 3.86 34.75
N LEU A 9 -71.51 4.28 33.55
CA LEU A 9 -70.72 4.11 32.32
C LEU A 9 -69.44 4.98 32.34
N CYS A 10 -69.52 6.21 32.84
CA CYS A 10 -68.34 7.07 32.99
C CYS A 10 -67.38 6.57 34.08
N VAL A 11 -67.89 6.01 35.18
CA VAL A 11 -67.04 5.39 36.22
C VAL A 11 -66.39 4.10 35.71
N LEU A 12 -67.10 3.28 34.93
CA LEU A 12 -66.50 2.11 34.28
C LEU A 12 -65.42 2.50 33.24
N LEU A 13 -65.64 3.56 32.46
CA LEU A 13 -64.66 4.05 31.49
C LEU A 13 -63.43 4.69 32.16
N ILE A 14 -63.59 5.32 33.33
CA ILE A 14 -62.46 5.84 34.14
C ILE A 14 -61.68 4.69 34.79
N ILE A 15 -62.36 3.63 35.25
CA ILE A 15 -61.69 2.45 35.80
C ILE A 15 -60.96 1.66 34.70
N VAL A 16 -61.55 1.53 33.50
CA VAL A 16 -60.93 0.84 32.34
C VAL A 16 -59.80 1.66 31.72
N SER A 17 -59.82 3.00 31.82
CA SER A 17 -58.68 3.85 31.41
C SER A 17 -57.57 3.96 32.46
N PHE A 18 -57.85 3.70 33.74
CA PHE A 18 -56.81 3.55 34.78
C PHE A 18 -56.15 2.15 34.78
N SER A 19 -56.77 1.14 34.17
CA SER A 19 -56.19 -0.21 34.07
C SER A 19 -55.13 -0.39 32.97
N TYR A 20 -54.88 0.61 32.12
CA TYR A 20 -53.85 0.55 31.06
C TYR A 20 -52.50 1.20 31.41
N PHE A 21 -52.32 1.65 32.66
CA PHE A 21 -51.02 2.05 33.21
C PHE A 21 -50.63 1.15 34.40
N HIS A 22 -50.76 -0.17 34.26
CA HIS A 22 -49.90 -1.05 35.05
C HIS A 22 -48.54 -1.09 34.34
N SER A 23 -47.61 -0.24 34.79
CA SER A 23 -46.19 -0.55 34.59
C SER A 23 -45.97 -1.88 35.30
N SER A 24 -45.81 -2.96 34.57
CA SER A 24 -45.33 -4.22 35.10
C SER A 24 -43.98 -3.93 35.76
N SER A 25 -43.99 -3.82 37.09
CA SER A 25 -42.79 -3.63 37.87
C SER A 25 -42.07 -4.96 37.88
N VAL A 26 -41.30 -5.23 36.82
CA VAL A 26 -40.49 -6.43 36.72
C VAL A 26 -39.54 -6.47 37.91
N ASP A 27 -39.54 -7.60 38.63
CA ASP A 27 -38.79 -7.75 39.88
C ASP A 27 -37.27 -7.71 39.58
N MET A 28 -36.59 -6.72 40.14
CA MET A 28 -35.17 -6.46 39.92
C MET A 28 -34.43 -6.48 41.26
N PRO A 29 -33.22 -7.09 41.32
CA PRO A 29 -32.35 -6.97 42.48
C PRO A 29 -32.15 -5.52 42.92
N VAL A 30 -32.09 -5.31 44.24
CA VAL A 30 -32.11 -3.97 44.87
C VAL A 30 -30.98 -3.07 44.37
N ASP A 31 -29.77 -3.63 44.22
CA ASP A 31 -28.58 -2.94 43.73
C ASP A 31 -28.73 -2.47 42.27
N ILE A 32 -29.32 -3.30 41.41
CA ILE A 32 -29.59 -2.97 40.01
C ILE A 32 -30.69 -1.92 39.92
N LYS A 33 -31.75 -2.04 40.74
CA LYS A 33 -32.85 -1.07 40.78
C LYS A 33 -32.36 0.32 41.20
N GLN A 34 -31.52 0.38 42.24
CA GLN A 34 -30.92 1.64 42.69
C GLN A 34 -30.05 2.29 41.60
N ALA A 35 -29.24 1.48 40.90
CA ALA A 35 -28.46 1.97 39.76
C ALA A 35 -29.36 2.45 38.61
N TYR A 36 -30.42 1.72 38.29
CA TYR A 36 -31.38 2.05 37.22
C TYR A 36 -32.03 3.43 37.46
N GLU A 37 -32.46 3.70 38.69
CA GLU A 37 -33.09 4.96 39.08
C GLU A 37 -32.10 6.15 39.02
N ALA A 38 -30.81 5.91 39.29
CA ALA A 38 -29.77 6.94 39.23
C ALA A 38 -29.31 7.29 37.80
N LEU A 39 -29.61 6.46 36.80
CA LEU A 39 -29.20 6.68 35.40
C LEU A 39 -30.00 7.81 34.72
N PRO A 40 -29.43 8.47 33.68
CA PRO A 40 -30.17 9.38 32.80
C PRO A 40 -31.47 8.77 32.26
N LYS A 41 -32.42 9.62 31.82
CA LYS A 41 -33.72 9.15 31.29
C LYS A 41 -33.57 8.18 30.12
N THR A 42 -32.63 8.45 29.21
CA THR A 42 -32.37 7.60 28.04
C THR A 42 -30.87 7.41 27.88
N PRO A 43 -30.34 6.19 28.11
CA PRO A 43 -28.95 5.87 27.80
C PRO A 43 -28.64 6.05 26.31
N ASP A 44 -27.43 6.51 25.99
CA ASP A 44 -26.97 6.60 24.60
C ASP A 44 -26.38 5.25 24.14
N TYR A 45 -26.83 4.76 22.99
CA TYR A 45 -26.38 3.47 22.47
C TYR A 45 -24.85 3.40 22.26
N ASN A 46 -24.22 4.45 21.73
CA ASN A 46 -22.80 4.44 21.42
C ASN A 46 -21.92 4.68 22.66
N LEU A 47 -22.37 5.51 23.60
CA LEU A 47 -21.58 5.86 24.78
C LEU A 47 -21.79 4.90 25.95
N ASP A 48 -23.01 4.40 26.14
CA ASP A 48 -23.38 3.63 27.33
C ASP A 48 -23.58 2.13 27.02
N ILE A 49 -24.22 1.79 25.89
CA ILE A 49 -24.70 0.42 25.62
C ILE A 49 -23.68 -0.44 24.87
N LYS A 50 -23.25 0.04 23.71
CA LYS A 50 -22.37 -0.69 22.80
C LYS A 50 -21.04 -1.07 23.45
N PRO A 51 -20.38 -0.24 24.29
CA PRO A 51 -19.16 -0.65 24.98
C PRO A 51 -19.37 -1.90 25.85
N ILE A 52 -20.49 -1.99 26.55
CA ILE A 52 -20.84 -3.15 27.38
C ILE A 52 -21.10 -4.38 26.49
N LEU A 53 -21.91 -4.23 25.44
CA LEU A 53 -22.19 -5.35 24.53
C LEU A 53 -20.93 -5.85 23.81
N SER A 54 -20.06 -4.93 23.40
CA SER A 54 -18.80 -5.27 22.73
C SER A 54 -17.86 -6.04 23.64
N ASP A 55 -17.68 -5.56 24.88
CA ASP A 55 -16.80 -6.21 25.84
C ASP A 55 -17.38 -7.54 26.33
N LYS A 56 -18.68 -7.58 26.67
CA LYS A 56 -19.30 -8.71 27.38
C LYS A 56 -19.98 -9.74 26.49
N CYS A 57 -20.47 -9.36 25.31
CA CYS A 57 -21.39 -10.19 24.52
C CYS A 57 -20.89 -10.53 23.10
N PHE A 58 -20.22 -9.62 22.39
CA PHE A 58 -19.89 -9.80 20.96
C PHE A 58 -18.89 -10.91 20.66
N ALA A 59 -18.12 -11.38 21.66
CA ALA A 59 -17.26 -12.55 21.49
C ALA A 59 -18.03 -13.82 21.08
N CYS A 60 -19.31 -13.94 21.46
CA CYS A 60 -20.18 -15.07 21.10
C CYS A 60 -21.42 -14.64 20.28
N HIS A 61 -21.78 -13.36 20.29
CA HIS A 61 -22.99 -12.85 19.64
C HIS A 61 -22.71 -11.60 18.76
N GLY A 62 -21.50 -11.49 18.23
CA GLY A 62 -21.04 -10.39 17.38
C GLY A 62 -20.75 -10.83 15.94
N PRO A 63 -19.96 -10.05 15.18
CA PRO A 63 -19.83 -10.22 13.73
C PRO A 63 -19.08 -11.47 13.28
N ASP A 64 -18.18 -12.02 14.09
CA ASP A 64 -17.40 -13.23 13.78
C ASP A 64 -18.30 -14.48 13.66
N LYS A 65 -18.61 -14.86 12.41
CA LYS A 65 -19.48 -16.01 12.09
C LYS A 65 -18.96 -17.34 12.63
N ALA A 66 -17.64 -17.51 12.75
CA ALA A 66 -17.05 -18.76 13.24
C ALA A 66 -17.20 -18.92 14.76
N LYS A 67 -17.47 -17.83 15.50
CA LYS A 67 -17.64 -17.82 16.96
C LYS A 67 -19.07 -17.59 17.43
N GLN A 68 -20.00 -17.32 16.50
CA GLN A 68 -21.40 -17.08 16.81
C GLN A 68 -22.07 -18.29 17.48
N LYS A 69 -22.65 -18.07 18.66
CA LYS A 69 -23.46 -19.04 19.40
C LYS A 69 -24.95 -18.77 19.18
N ALA A 70 -25.74 -19.84 19.16
CA ALA A 70 -27.20 -19.81 19.03
C ALA A 70 -27.76 -19.13 17.76
N GLY A 71 -26.91 -18.81 16.77
CA GLY A 71 -27.29 -18.03 15.60
C GLY A 71 -27.71 -16.58 15.93
N LEU A 72 -27.40 -16.09 17.13
CA LEU A 72 -27.80 -14.78 17.62
C LEU A 72 -26.73 -13.71 17.32
N ARG A 73 -27.18 -12.57 16.81
CA ARG A 73 -26.39 -11.36 16.57
C ARG A 73 -26.96 -10.21 17.39
N LEU A 74 -26.22 -9.77 18.39
CA LEU A 74 -26.57 -8.63 19.25
C LEU A 74 -26.03 -7.30 18.71
N ASP A 75 -25.14 -7.33 17.72
CA ASP A 75 -24.59 -6.16 17.04
C ASP A 75 -25.51 -5.63 15.92
N ILE A 76 -26.50 -6.42 15.48
CA ILE A 76 -27.48 -6.05 14.45
C ILE A 76 -28.88 -5.98 15.08
N ALA A 77 -29.49 -4.80 15.07
CA ALA A 77 -30.82 -4.57 15.64
C ALA A 77 -31.88 -5.56 15.14
N ALA A 78 -31.99 -5.72 13.81
CA ALA A 78 -32.97 -6.61 13.20
C ALA A 78 -32.81 -8.07 13.66
N ALA A 79 -31.57 -8.54 13.86
CA ALA A 79 -31.31 -9.89 14.34
C ALA A 79 -31.56 -10.04 15.85
N ALA A 80 -31.26 -9.01 16.65
CA ALA A 80 -31.54 -9.01 18.08
C ALA A 80 -33.05 -9.00 18.37
N TYR A 81 -33.85 -8.38 17.49
CA TYR A 81 -35.31 -8.32 17.61
C TYR A 81 -36.03 -9.51 16.97
N SER A 82 -35.36 -10.23 16.07
CA SER A 82 -35.95 -11.40 15.42
C SER A 82 -36.16 -12.56 16.39
N GLU A 83 -37.07 -13.44 16.01
CA GLU A 83 -37.30 -14.70 16.71
C GLU A 83 -35.99 -15.52 16.79
N LEU A 84 -35.69 -16.02 17.98
CA LEU A 84 -34.48 -16.77 18.26
C LEU A 84 -34.49 -18.07 17.46
N PRO A 85 -33.43 -18.37 16.69
CA PRO A 85 -33.39 -19.57 15.84
C PRO A 85 -33.62 -20.89 16.60
N GLN A 86 -33.24 -20.91 17.88
CA GLN A 86 -33.31 -22.10 18.73
C GLN A 86 -34.50 -22.11 19.69
N ASN A 87 -35.26 -21.00 19.81
CA ASN A 87 -36.40 -20.86 20.72
C ASN A 87 -37.55 -20.15 20.02
N LYS A 88 -38.43 -20.93 19.37
CA LYS A 88 -39.59 -20.40 18.67
C LYS A 88 -40.51 -19.63 19.63
N GLY A 89 -41.01 -18.48 19.19
CA GLY A 89 -41.87 -17.56 19.93
C GLY A 89 -41.15 -16.59 20.87
N LYS A 90 -39.81 -16.62 20.95
CA LYS A 90 -39.01 -15.71 21.80
C LYS A 90 -38.04 -14.89 20.97
N ALA A 91 -37.85 -13.62 21.29
CA ALA A 91 -36.77 -12.79 20.75
C ALA A 91 -35.69 -12.56 21.81
N ALA A 92 -34.46 -12.24 21.38
CA ALA A 92 -33.42 -11.84 22.34
C ALA A 92 -33.81 -10.54 23.04
N ILE A 93 -34.25 -9.56 22.27
CA ILE A 93 -34.67 -8.23 22.75
C ILE A 93 -36.02 -7.90 22.14
N VAL A 94 -37.02 -7.64 22.97
CA VAL A 94 -38.30 -7.04 22.58
C VAL A 94 -38.27 -5.57 23.02
N PRO A 95 -38.14 -4.62 22.07
CA PRO A 95 -38.11 -3.19 22.37
C PRO A 95 -39.25 -2.73 23.29
N GLY A 96 -38.92 -2.18 24.45
CA GLY A 96 -39.88 -1.66 25.42
C GLY A 96 -40.57 -2.72 26.29
N ASN A 97 -40.24 -4.01 26.13
CA ASN A 97 -40.82 -5.09 26.92
C ASN A 97 -39.72 -5.96 27.55
N LEU A 98 -39.45 -5.75 28.84
CA LEU A 98 -38.46 -6.52 29.59
C LEU A 98 -38.87 -7.98 29.79
N GLU A 99 -40.15 -8.25 30.05
CA GLU A 99 -40.65 -9.60 30.34
C GLU A 99 -40.56 -10.54 29.13
N GLU A 100 -40.77 -10.02 27.92
CA GLU A 100 -40.64 -10.80 26.68
C GLU A 100 -39.20 -10.84 26.14
N SER A 101 -38.28 -10.08 26.72
CA SER A 101 -36.87 -10.05 26.32
C SER A 101 -36.05 -11.14 26.99
N GLU A 102 -35.66 -12.18 26.25
CA GLU A 102 -34.81 -13.27 26.77
C GLU A 102 -33.44 -12.75 27.28
N PHE A 103 -32.91 -11.67 26.69
CA PHE A 103 -31.69 -10.99 27.14
C PHE A 103 -31.80 -10.52 28.60
N PHE A 104 -32.94 -9.93 28.97
CA PHE A 104 -33.19 -9.41 30.32
C PHE A 104 -33.12 -10.53 31.37
N HIS A 105 -33.78 -11.66 31.10
CA HIS A 105 -33.77 -12.82 32.01
C HIS A 105 -32.38 -13.41 32.19
N ARG A 106 -31.59 -13.48 31.11
CA ARG A 106 -30.24 -14.06 31.14
C ARG A 106 -29.22 -13.22 31.88
N ILE A 107 -29.30 -11.88 31.82
CA ILE A 107 -28.38 -11.02 32.57
C ILE A 107 -28.70 -10.94 34.06
N LEU A 108 -29.94 -11.27 34.46
CA LEU A 108 -30.37 -11.32 35.86
C LEU A 108 -30.23 -12.71 36.51
N SER A 109 -30.24 -13.77 35.70
CA SER A 109 -30.16 -15.14 36.20
C SER A 109 -28.92 -15.40 37.07
N ALA A 110 -29.14 -16.11 38.18
CA ALA A 110 -28.08 -16.66 39.02
C ALA A 110 -27.69 -18.10 38.63
N ASP A 111 -28.47 -18.77 37.76
CA ASP A 111 -28.15 -20.12 37.27
C ASP A 111 -26.95 -20.05 36.30
N PRO A 112 -25.80 -20.66 36.63
CA PRO A 112 -24.60 -20.68 35.78
C PRO A 112 -24.83 -21.19 34.36
N LYS A 113 -25.82 -22.07 34.15
CA LYS A 113 -26.12 -22.65 32.82
C LYS A 113 -27.02 -21.74 31.96
N TYR A 114 -27.70 -20.79 32.59
CA TYR A 114 -28.65 -19.89 31.92
C TYR A 114 -28.12 -18.46 31.81
N ALA A 115 -27.33 -18.04 32.80
CA ALA A 115 -26.78 -16.70 32.92
C ALA A 115 -25.85 -16.33 31.75
N MET A 116 -25.94 -15.08 31.33
CA MET A 116 -25.06 -14.48 30.33
C MET A 116 -24.41 -13.20 30.88
N PRO A 117 -23.09 -12.98 30.69
CA PRO A 117 -22.13 -13.91 30.08
C PRO A 117 -21.94 -15.18 30.93
N PRO A 118 -21.64 -16.33 30.31
CA PRO A 118 -21.54 -17.59 31.04
C PRO A 118 -20.21 -17.63 31.82
N PRO A 119 -20.11 -18.35 32.96
CA PRO A 119 -18.95 -18.30 33.84
C PRO A 119 -17.62 -18.64 33.15
N GLU A 120 -17.63 -19.57 32.19
CA GLU A 120 -16.45 -19.96 31.41
C GLU A 120 -15.93 -18.85 30.48
N SER A 121 -16.71 -17.80 30.25
CA SER A 121 -16.25 -16.63 29.51
C SER A 121 -15.34 -15.71 30.33
N HIS A 122 -15.29 -15.89 31.66
CA HIS A 122 -14.59 -15.04 32.62
C HIS A 122 -15.00 -13.55 32.54
N ARG A 123 -16.18 -13.26 31.99
CA ARG A 123 -16.75 -11.92 31.91
C ARG A 123 -17.96 -11.82 32.83
N THR A 124 -18.10 -10.70 33.53
CA THR A 124 -19.24 -10.42 34.41
C THR A 124 -19.80 -9.04 34.12
N LEU A 125 -21.09 -8.87 34.39
CA LEU A 125 -21.78 -7.58 34.34
C LEU A 125 -21.93 -7.05 35.77
N THR A 126 -21.48 -5.82 36.00
CA THR A 126 -21.74 -5.08 37.23
C THR A 126 -23.21 -4.67 37.34
N ALA A 127 -23.67 -4.33 38.54
CA ALA A 127 -25.05 -3.86 38.75
C ALA A 127 -25.39 -2.64 37.87
N THR A 128 -24.45 -1.70 37.72
CA THR A 128 -24.59 -0.52 36.86
C THR A 128 -24.69 -0.89 35.38
N GLU A 129 -23.85 -1.80 34.89
CA GLU A 129 -23.91 -2.25 33.48
C GLU A 129 -25.23 -2.97 33.19
N LYS A 130 -25.71 -3.83 34.10
CA LYS A 130 -27.04 -4.45 33.99
C LYS A 130 -28.12 -3.38 33.95
N ALA A 131 -28.11 -2.42 34.86
CA ALA A 131 -29.08 -1.33 34.90
C ALA A 131 -29.11 -0.51 33.61
N ILE A 132 -27.95 -0.22 33.03
CA ILE A 132 -27.81 0.49 31.74
C ILE A 132 -28.48 -0.31 30.60
N LEU A 133 -28.17 -1.61 30.49
CA LEU A 133 -28.75 -2.49 29.47
C LEU A 133 -30.27 -2.64 29.62
N ILE A 134 -30.74 -2.82 30.86
CA ILE A 134 -32.17 -2.94 31.20
C ILE A 134 -32.91 -1.66 30.81
N LYS A 135 -32.38 -0.50 31.21
CA LYS A 135 -32.98 0.80 30.89
C LYS A 135 -33.02 1.06 29.40
N TRP A 136 -32.02 0.62 28.67
CA TRP A 136 -32.04 0.69 27.21
C TRP A 136 -33.15 -0.15 26.60
N ILE A 137 -33.36 -1.40 27.05
CA ILE A 137 -34.46 -2.25 26.55
C ILE A 137 -35.82 -1.63 26.90
N ASP A 138 -36.02 -1.24 28.15
CA ASP A 138 -37.24 -0.57 28.64
C ASP A 138 -37.59 0.69 27.83
N ARG A 139 -36.58 1.41 27.31
CA ARG A 139 -36.78 2.61 26.47
C ARG A 139 -36.83 2.33 24.97
N GLY A 140 -37.10 1.09 24.57
CA GLY A 140 -37.29 0.71 23.17
C GLY A 140 -36.03 0.19 22.47
N ALA A 141 -34.97 -0.12 23.22
CA ALA A 141 -33.75 -0.76 22.72
C ALA A 141 -33.14 -0.13 21.46
N VAL A 142 -33.22 1.20 21.30
CA VAL A 142 -32.83 1.85 20.04
C VAL A 142 -31.34 1.66 19.76
N TYR A 143 -31.01 1.03 18.64
CA TYR A 143 -29.64 0.92 18.12
C TYR A 143 -29.25 2.20 17.39
N LYS A 144 -27.95 2.52 17.43
CA LYS A 144 -27.36 3.58 16.60
C LYS A 144 -26.18 3.00 15.80
N PRO A 145 -25.90 3.48 14.59
CA PRO A 145 -24.64 3.18 13.92
C PRO A 145 -23.47 3.61 14.80
N HIS A 146 -22.32 2.93 14.70
CA HIS A 146 -21.14 3.29 15.47
C HIS A 146 -20.79 4.76 15.22
N TRP A 147 -20.45 5.51 16.27
CA TRP A 147 -20.23 6.96 16.18
C TRP A 147 -19.17 7.34 15.13
N ALA A 148 -18.15 6.49 14.93
CA ALA A 148 -17.11 6.72 13.92
C ALA A 148 -17.60 6.64 12.46
N PHE A 149 -18.74 5.98 12.21
CA PHE A 149 -19.35 5.85 10.88
C PHE A 149 -20.54 6.78 10.68
N VAL A 150 -20.79 7.69 11.62
CA VAL A 150 -21.82 8.72 11.50
C VAL A 150 -21.13 10.06 11.30
N LYS A 151 -21.61 10.83 10.31
CA LYS A 151 -21.08 12.18 10.07
C LYS A 151 -21.15 13.01 11.36
N PRO A 152 -20.04 13.58 11.85
CA PRO A 152 -20.06 14.40 13.05
C PRO A 152 -20.91 15.64 12.83
N ILE A 153 -21.73 15.98 13.81
CA ILE A 153 -22.60 17.16 13.81
C ILE A 153 -22.04 18.15 14.82
N LYS A 154 -22.00 19.43 14.45
CA LYS A 154 -21.50 20.49 15.33
C LYS A 154 -22.42 20.65 16.54
N SER A 155 -21.91 20.33 17.72
CA SER A 155 -22.63 20.52 18.99
C SER A 155 -22.68 22.00 19.38
N LYS A 156 -23.80 22.46 19.95
CA LYS A 156 -23.85 23.75 20.64
C LYS A 156 -23.03 23.62 21.94
N PRO A 157 -22.03 24.49 22.17
CA PRO A 157 -21.31 24.50 23.44
C PRO A 157 -22.27 24.70 24.62
N PRO A 158 -21.98 24.11 25.79
CA PRO A 158 -22.70 24.46 27.02
C PRO A 158 -22.68 25.98 27.24
N GLU A 159 -23.75 26.51 27.81
CA GLU A 159 -23.82 27.93 28.12
C GLU A 159 -22.74 28.28 29.15
N ALA A 160 -21.95 29.31 28.84
CA ALA A 160 -21.01 29.89 29.79
C ALA A 160 -21.82 30.57 30.90
N GLU A 161 -21.44 30.36 32.17
CA GLU A 161 -21.90 31.27 33.23
C GLU A 161 -21.15 32.60 33.10
N GLU A 162 -21.78 33.69 33.57
CA GLU A 162 -21.27 35.05 33.44
C GLU A 162 -19.79 35.22 33.80
N LYS A 163 -19.05 35.91 32.91
CA LYS A 163 -17.75 36.57 33.13
C LYS A 163 -16.73 35.80 34.01
N ASP A 164 -16.55 34.49 33.79
CA ASP A 164 -15.31 33.83 34.22
C ASP A 164 -14.20 34.29 33.25
N PRO A 165 -13.22 35.10 33.70
CA PRO A 165 -12.14 35.59 32.85
C PRO A 165 -11.22 34.46 32.34
N ALA A 166 -11.38 33.22 32.83
CA ALA A 166 -10.65 32.05 32.35
C ALA A 166 -11.36 31.30 31.20
N ILE A 167 -12.55 31.73 30.76
CA ILE A 167 -13.21 31.18 29.56
C ILE A 167 -12.69 31.96 28.35
N ASN A 168 -11.75 31.35 27.62
CA ASN A 168 -11.09 31.99 26.47
C ASN A 168 -11.58 31.40 25.14
N CYS A 169 -12.18 30.22 25.14
CA CYS A 169 -12.73 29.60 23.94
C CYS A 169 -13.93 28.69 24.21
N PRO A 170 -14.71 28.32 23.17
CA PRO A 170 -15.85 27.42 23.32
C PRO A 170 -15.52 26.03 23.90
N ILE A 171 -14.26 25.58 23.83
CA ILE A 171 -13.81 24.29 24.40
C ILE A 171 -13.85 24.34 25.94
N ASP A 172 -13.52 25.50 26.53
CA ASP A 172 -13.50 25.67 27.99
C ASP A 172 -14.87 25.42 28.60
N ASN A 173 -15.95 25.78 27.89
CA ASN A 173 -17.33 25.52 28.33
C ASN A 173 -17.61 24.03 28.51
N PHE A 174 -17.09 23.17 27.63
CA PHE A 174 -17.23 21.71 27.76
C PHE A 174 -16.45 21.16 28.95
N VAL A 175 -15.21 21.60 29.14
CA VAL A 175 -14.37 21.16 30.26
C VAL A 175 -14.99 21.57 31.60
N ARG A 176 -15.44 22.83 31.70
CA ARG A 176 -16.09 23.37 32.91
C ARG A 176 -17.38 22.64 33.23
N ALA A 177 -18.24 22.40 32.24
CA ALA A 177 -19.46 21.63 32.44
C ALA A 177 -19.16 20.24 33.03
N LYS A 178 -18.10 19.58 32.56
CA LYS A 178 -17.70 18.26 33.07
C LYS A 178 -17.12 18.31 34.49
N LEU A 179 -16.25 19.29 34.77
CA LEU A 179 -15.69 19.51 36.10
C LEU A 179 -16.80 19.75 37.14
N ARG A 180 -17.81 20.57 36.81
CA ARG A 180 -18.99 20.78 37.67
C ARG A 180 -19.77 19.50 37.91
N GLN A 181 -20.06 18.73 36.86
CA GLN A 181 -20.73 17.44 36.99
C GLN A 181 -19.97 16.50 37.95
N LYS A 182 -18.64 16.56 37.93
CA LYS A 182 -17.75 15.77 38.79
C LYS A 182 -17.43 16.44 40.13
N LYS A 183 -17.95 17.64 40.39
CA LYS A 183 -17.69 18.46 41.60
C LYS A 183 -16.19 18.72 41.82
N LEU A 184 -15.44 18.95 40.74
CA LEU A 184 -14.02 19.26 40.75
C LEU A 184 -13.80 20.74 40.40
N PRO A 185 -12.94 21.48 41.14
CA PRO A 185 -12.52 22.81 40.74
C PRO A 185 -11.51 22.76 39.57
N PRO A 186 -11.35 23.84 38.80
CA PRO A 186 -10.27 23.95 37.82
C PRO A 186 -8.91 24.07 38.52
N ALA A 187 -7.85 23.64 37.83
CA ALA A 187 -6.48 23.84 38.30
C ALA A 187 -6.06 25.31 38.17
N GLU A 188 -5.19 25.77 39.06
CA GLU A 188 -4.57 27.10 38.96
C GLU A 188 -3.70 27.22 37.70
N GLN A 189 -3.65 28.42 37.13
CA GLN A 189 -2.79 28.69 35.98
C GLN A 189 -1.32 28.58 36.40
N ALA A 190 -0.54 27.87 35.58
CA ALA A 190 0.90 27.76 35.80
C ALA A 190 1.60 29.11 35.63
N ASN A 191 2.74 29.29 36.31
CA ASN A 191 3.58 30.48 36.10
C ASN A 191 4.13 30.53 34.67
N LYS A 192 4.58 31.71 34.24
CA LYS A 192 5.04 31.97 32.88
C LYS A 192 6.17 31.03 32.45
N GLU A 193 7.12 30.76 33.33
CA GLU A 193 8.24 29.86 33.06
C GLU A 193 7.76 28.45 32.72
N LEU A 194 6.83 27.92 33.51
CA LEU A 194 6.30 26.57 33.31
C LEU A 194 5.36 26.52 32.09
N LEU A 195 4.58 27.58 31.84
CA LEU A 195 3.75 27.70 30.64
C LEU A 195 4.61 27.68 29.38
N LEU A 196 5.66 28.51 29.31
CA LEU A 196 6.57 28.56 28.18
C LEU A 196 7.25 27.20 27.96
N ARG A 197 7.76 26.58 29.04
CA ARG A 197 8.40 25.26 28.94
C ARG A 197 7.44 24.20 28.37
N ARG A 198 6.19 24.15 28.84
CA ARG A 198 5.20 23.19 28.33
C ARG A 198 4.91 23.41 26.87
N VAL A 199 4.55 24.63 26.47
CA VAL A 199 4.17 24.91 25.08
C VAL A 199 5.35 24.75 24.11
N SER A 200 6.59 25.06 24.53
CA SER A 200 7.78 24.80 23.70
C SER A 200 8.02 23.29 23.50
N LEU A 201 7.92 22.49 24.56
CA LEU A 201 8.06 21.03 24.42
C LEU A 201 6.94 20.41 23.59
N ASP A 202 5.71 20.89 23.74
CA ASP A 202 4.55 20.39 22.99
C ASP A 202 4.66 20.75 21.51
N LEU A 203 4.99 22.00 21.18
CA LEU A 203 4.99 22.48 19.80
C LEU A 203 6.29 22.19 19.05
N THR A 204 7.45 22.19 19.72
CA THR A 204 8.75 22.04 19.04
C THR A 204 9.60 20.89 19.58
N GLY A 205 9.16 20.18 20.64
CA GLY A 205 9.95 19.12 21.26
C GLY A 205 11.21 19.61 21.99
N LEU A 206 11.41 20.92 22.08
CA LEU A 206 12.63 21.54 22.60
C LEU A 206 12.30 22.47 23.78
N PRO A 207 13.16 22.54 24.81
CA PRO A 207 12.98 23.52 25.88
C PRO A 207 13.26 24.95 25.35
N PRO A 208 12.64 25.98 25.94
CA PRO A 208 12.96 27.37 25.61
C PRO A 208 14.38 27.72 26.06
N SER A 209 15.04 28.61 25.32
CA SER A 209 16.30 29.22 25.75
C SER A 209 16.07 30.19 26.92
N LEU A 210 17.16 30.52 27.62
CA LEU A 210 17.13 31.51 28.70
C LEU A 210 16.67 32.89 28.19
N ASN A 211 17.13 33.30 27.00
CA ASN A 211 16.74 34.58 26.42
C ASN A 211 15.24 34.63 26.06
N GLU A 212 14.68 33.55 25.50
CA GLU A 212 13.24 33.47 25.24
C GLU A 212 12.42 33.51 26.54
N THR A 213 12.91 32.85 27.58
CA THR A 213 12.29 32.87 28.91
C THR A 213 12.30 34.28 29.49
N ASP A 214 13.45 34.95 29.52
CA ASP A 214 13.58 36.32 30.03
C ASP A 214 12.69 37.31 29.26
N ASN A 215 12.60 37.16 27.94
CA ASN A 215 11.75 38.00 27.10
C ASN A 215 10.26 37.78 27.41
N PHE A 216 9.82 36.54 27.59
CA PHE A 216 8.43 36.23 27.95
C PHE A 216 8.06 36.72 29.36
N LEU A 217 8.99 36.62 30.32
CA LEU A 217 8.79 37.14 31.66
C LEU A 217 8.63 38.67 31.67
N LYS A 218 9.42 39.37 30.86
CA LYS A 218 9.38 40.84 30.70
C LYS A 218 8.17 41.33 29.91
N ASP A 219 7.60 40.52 29.02
CA ASP A 219 6.43 40.92 28.22
C ASP A 219 5.16 41.01 29.09
N LYS A 220 4.65 42.23 29.28
CA LYS A 220 3.44 42.51 30.07
C LYS A 220 2.19 42.72 29.21
N SER A 221 2.27 42.50 27.91
CA SER A 221 1.11 42.62 27.02
C SER A 221 0.06 41.55 27.32
N GLU A 222 -1.21 41.87 27.06
CA GLU A 222 -2.34 40.94 27.28
C GLU A 222 -2.22 39.67 26.42
N ASN A 223 -1.54 39.75 25.27
CA ASN A 223 -1.33 38.65 24.35
C ASN A 223 0.10 38.06 24.39
N ALA A 224 0.80 38.20 25.51
CA ALA A 224 2.19 37.74 25.65
C ALA A 224 2.33 36.23 25.40
N TYR A 225 1.34 35.41 25.78
CA TYR A 225 1.37 33.96 25.60
C TYR A 225 1.15 33.58 24.13
N GLU A 226 0.17 34.20 23.47
CA GLU A 226 -0.17 33.99 22.07
C GLU A 226 1.02 34.32 21.16
N LYS A 227 1.77 35.40 21.47
CA LYS A 227 3.02 35.70 20.75
C LYS A 227 4.06 34.58 20.85
N GLN A 228 4.14 33.87 21.99
CA GLN A 228 5.02 32.72 22.12
C GLN A 228 4.49 31.53 21.31
N VAL A 229 3.18 31.29 21.33
CA VAL A 229 2.55 30.25 20.50
C VAL A 229 2.84 30.51 19.02
N ASP A 230 2.57 31.72 18.52
CA ASP A 230 2.83 32.10 17.12
C ASP A 230 4.31 31.95 16.76
N ARG A 231 5.22 32.37 17.65
CA ARG A 231 6.66 32.20 17.44
C ARG A 231 7.06 30.73 17.32
N LEU A 232 6.49 29.86 18.15
CA LEU A 232 6.78 28.43 18.16
C LEU A 232 6.18 27.72 16.93
N LEU A 233 4.95 28.06 16.54
CA LEU A 233 4.31 27.53 15.33
C LEU A 233 5.05 27.96 14.05
N ASN A 234 5.65 29.15 14.02
CA ASN A 234 6.47 29.62 12.91
C ASN A 234 7.92 29.08 12.93
N SER A 235 8.29 28.29 13.94
CA SER A 235 9.62 27.66 14.03
C SER A 235 9.72 26.45 13.11
N PRO A 236 10.84 26.22 12.40
CA PRO A 236 11.02 24.99 11.62
C PRO A 236 10.92 23.71 12.47
N HIS A 237 11.23 23.81 13.77
CA HIS A 237 11.12 22.70 14.73
C HIS A 237 9.67 22.27 15.00
N TYR A 238 8.67 23.08 14.65
CA TYR A 238 7.27 22.69 14.74
C TYR A 238 6.98 21.49 13.82
N GLY A 239 7.32 21.61 12.53
CA GLY A 239 7.17 20.53 11.57
C GLY A 239 7.98 19.29 11.92
N GLU A 240 9.20 19.47 12.46
CA GLU A 240 10.02 18.35 12.95
C GLU A 240 9.32 17.58 14.07
N LYS A 241 8.78 18.30 15.07
CA LYS A 241 8.06 17.68 16.19
C LYS A 241 6.77 16.99 15.76
N MET A 242 5.99 17.63 14.90
CA MET A 242 4.73 17.08 14.39
C MET A 242 4.95 15.87 13.48
N ALA A 243 6.05 15.85 12.73
CA ALA A 243 6.36 14.76 11.80
C ALA A 243 6.68 13.45 12.51
N VAL A 244 7.22 13.45 13.73
CA VAL A 244 7.67 12.22 14.43
C VAL A 244 6.57 11.14 14.44
N ASP A 245 5.40 11.47 14.98
CA ASP A 245 4.31 10.49 15.13
C ASP A 245 3.76 10.05 13.75
N TRP A 246 3.79 10.94 12.76
CA TRP A 246 3.37 10.60 11.40
C TRP A 246 4.38 9.69 10.69
N LEU A 247 5.67 9.92 10.87
CA LEU A 247 6.73 9.12 10.27
C LEU A 247 6.70 7.68 10.82
N ASP A 248 6.42 7.51 12.11
CA ASP A 248 6.17 6.20 12.72
C ASP A 248 4.95 5.52 12.07
N ALA A 249 3.83 6.24 11.96
CA ALA A 249 2.61 5.73 11.31
C ALA A 249 2.83 5.38 9.82
N ALA A 250 3.68 6.13 9.14
CA ALA A 250 4.07 5.91 7.75
C ALA A 250 5.10 4.79 7.57
N ARG A 251 5.58 4.16 8.65
CA ARG A 251 6.64 3.14 8.67
C ARG A 251 7.97 3.65 8.11
N TYR A 252 8.27 4.93 8.32
CA TYR A 252 9.53 5.52 7.88
C TYR A 252 10.70 4.81 8.55
N ALA A 253 11.69 4.40 7.75
CA ALA A 253 12.94 3.85 8.22
C ALA A 253 14.04 4.11 7.19
N ASP A 254 15.24 4.39 7.67
CA ASP A 254 16.45 4.51 6.86
C ASP A 254 17.06 3.13 6.53
N SER A 255 16.27 2.06 6.67
CA SER A 255 16.70 0.66 6.43
C SER A 255 15.62 -0.14 5.70
N HIS A 256 15.98 -1.33 5.21
CA HIS A 256 15.09 -2.23 4.47
C HIS A 256 14.27 -3.16 5.39
N GLY A 257 14.74 -3.42 6.61
CA GLY A 257 13.99 -4.05 7.70
C GLY A 257 13.99 -5.58 7.79
N TYR A 258 14.52 -6.31 6.81
CA TYR A 258 14.67 -7.78 6.84
C TYR A 258 16.07 -8.24 7.28
N THR A 259 16.41 -9.53 7.25
CA THR A 259 17.70 -10.05 7.79
C THR A 259 18.90 -9.38 7.13
N VAL A 260 18.82 -9.13 5.81
CA VAL A 260 19.80 -8.31 5.08
C VAL A 260 19.35 -6.86 5.13
N ASP A 261 19.60 -6.22 6.28
CA ASP A 261 19.15 -4.84 6.52
C ASP A 261 20.16 -3.80 6.03
N ARG A 262 20.03 -3.38 4.77
CA ARG A 262 20.88 -2.31 4.21
C ARG A 262 20.23 -0.94 4.33
N LEU A 263 21.06 0.10 4.21
CA LEU A 263 20.62 1.49 4.22
C LEU A 263 19.64 1.76 3.06
N ARG A 264 18.52 2.39 3.39
CA ARG A 264 17.53 2.89 2.42
C ARG A 264 17.31 4.37 2.64
N ASP A 265 17.81 5.21 1.74
CA ASP A 265 17.62 6.65 1.85
C ASP A 265 16.19 7.07 1.47
N MET A 266 15.36 7.28 2.50
CA MET A 266 14.02 7.84 2.38
C MET A 266 13.94 9.29 2.89
N SER A 267 15.08 9.94 3.12
CA SER A 267 15.14 11.31 3.63
C SER A 267 14.31 12.33 2.83
N PRO A 268 14.15 12.23 1.49
CA PRO A 268 13.27 13.15 0.76
C PRO A 268 11.80 13.08 1.20
N TYR A 269 11.30 11.89 1.54
CA TYR A 269 9.95 11.73 2.07
C TYR A 269 9.82 12.32 3.47
N ARG A 270 10.81 12.08 4.35
CA ARG A 270 10.85 12.67 5.69
C ARG A 270 10.81 14.20 5.62
N ASP A 271 11.68 14.78 4.80
CA ASP A 271 11.77 16.23 4.64
C ASP A 271 10.48 16.80 4.04
N TRP A 272 9.82 16.07 3.13
CA TRP A 272 8.50 16.43 2.62
C TRP A 272 7.44 16.48 3.74
N VAL A 273 7.38 15.48 4.63
CA VAL A 273 6.42 15.47 5.77
C VAL A 273 6.65 16.67 6.69
N ILE A 274 7.92 16.94 7.06
CA ILE A 274 8.29 18.09 7.90
C ILE A 274 7.84 19.40 7.25
N ASN A 275 8.11 19.55 5.95
CA ASN A 275 7.73 20.74 5.19
C ASN A 275 6.21 20.88 5.05
N ALA A 276 5.47 19.78 4.91
CA ALA A 276 4.01 19.79 4.83
C ALA A 276 3.37 20.33 6.12
N PHE A 277 3.89 19.93 7.28
CA PHE A 277 3.45 20.49 8.57
C PHE A 277 3.82 21.97 8.73
N ASN A 278 5.06 22.35 8.42
CA ASN A 278 5.51 23.75 8.49
C ASN A 278 4.74 24.67 7.53
N ALA A 279 4.33 24.15 6.37
CA ALA A 279 3.51 24.88 5.40
C ALA A 279 2.01 24.90 5.75
N ASN A 280 1.60 24.20 6.83
CA ASN A 280 0.21 24.00 7.20
C ASN A 280 -0.63 23.47 6.03
N LEU A 281 -0.12 22.43 5.35
CA LEU A 281 -0.80 21.80 4.22
C LEU A 281 -2.17 21.27 4.71
N PRO A 282 -3.28 21.59 4.01
CA PRO A 282 -4.59 21.06 4.37
C PRO A 282 -4.57 19.53 4.47
N TYR A 283 -5.14 18.99 5.55
CA TYR A 283 -5.03 17.57 5.89
C TYR A 283 -5.61 16.65 4.79
N ASP A 284 -6.67 17.09 4.12
CA ASP A 284 -7.24 16.39 2.96
C ASP A 284 -6.22 16.23 1.82
N LYS A 285 -5.49 17.30 1.48
CA LYS A 285 -4.40 17.27 0.49
C LYS A 285 -3.22 16.44 0.97
N PHE A 286 -2.83 16.59 2.23
CA PHE A 286 -1.74 15.82 2.84
C PHE A 286 -1.98 14.31 2.71
N LEU A 287 -3.19 13.84 3.00
CA LEU A 287 -3.56 12.44 2.83
C LEU A 287 -3.66 12.05 1.34
N GLN A 288 -4.30 12.87 0.51
CA GLN A 288 -4.50 12.56 -0.90
C GLN A 288 -3.18 12.40 -1.65
N TRP A 289 -2.22 13.30 -1.44
CA TRP A 289 -0.91 13.23 -2.11
C TRP A 289 -0.10 12.01 -1.67
N GLN A 290 -0.23 11.57 -0.42
CA GLN A 290 0.45 10.37 0.06
C GLN A 290 -0.13 9.08 -0.51
N LEU A 291 -1.45 9.04 -0.74
CA LEU A 291 -2.10 7.86 -1.28
C LEU A 291 -2.00 7.77 -2.81
N ALA A 292 -2.05 8.90 -3.51
CA ALA A 292 -2.23 8.93 -4.97
C ALA A 292 -1.61 10.16 -5.64
N GLY A 293 -0.56 10.75 -5.07
CA GLY A 293 0.08 11.95 -5.62
C GLY A 293 0.62 11.77 -7.03
N ASP A 294 1.14 10.59 -7.35
CA ASP A 294 1.58 10.19 -8.70
C ASP A 294 0.43 10.00 -9.71
N LEU A 295 -0.80 9.81 -9.23
CA LEU A 295 -2.01 9.67 -10.04
C LEU A 295 -2.79 10.98 -10.18
N MET A 296 -2.33 12.07 -9.54
CA MET A 296 -2.99 13.37 -9.66
C MET A 296 -2.90 13.92 -11.08
N PRO A 297 -3.87 14.75 -11.53
CA PRO A 297 -3.75 15.45 -12.81
C PRO A 297 -2.51 16.34 -12.81
N HIS A 298 -1.57 16.08 -13.73
CA HIS A 298 -0.29 16.79 -13.84
C HIS A 298 0.52 16.79 -12.52
N PRO A 299 0.97 15.60 -12.07
CA PRO A 299 1.62 15.49 -10.78
C PRO A 299 2.95 16.25 -10.79
N ASP A 300 3.18 17.09 -9.79
CA ASP A 300 4.48 17.70 -9.58
C ASP A 300 5.40 16.81 -8.74
N ARG A 301 6.65 17.24 -8.54
CA ARG A 301 7.64 16.47 -7.80
C ARG A 301 7.22 16.21 -6.35
N GLU A 302 6.62 17.19 -5.68
CA GLU A 302 6.24 17.07 -4.27
C GLU A 302 5.09 16.07 -4.11
N MET A 303 4.13 16.05 -5.04
CA MET A 303 3.06 15.06 -5.08
C MET A 303 3.62 13.63 -5.27
N ILE A 304 4.62 13.46 -6.15
CA ILE A 304 5.23 12.14 -6.37
C ILE A 304 6.05 11.71 -5.14
N ILE A 305 6.80 12.62 -4.50
CA ILE A 305 7.54 12.34 -3.27
C ILE A 305 6.58 11.90 -2.15
N ALA A 306 5.44 12.60 -1.98
CA ALA A 306 4.44 12.24 -0.99
C ALA A 306 3.97 10.79 -1.13
N THR A 307 3.81 10.31 -2.37
CA THR A 307 3.36 8.94 -2.69
C THR A 307 4.31 7.86 -2.16
N ALA A 308 5.55 8.21 -1.80
CA ALA A 308 6.48 7.30 -1.13
C ALA A 308 5.95 6.74 0.21
N PHE A 309 4.90 7.32 0.79
CA PHE A 309 4.12 6.71 1.89
C PHE A 309 3.77 5.24 1.61
N ASN A 310 3.38 4.91 0.38
CA ASN A 310 3.05 3.56 -0.06
C ASN A 310 4.27 2.62 -0.22
N ARG A 311 5.49 3.14 -0.06
CA ARG A 311 6.76 2.47 -0.37
C ARG A 311 7.73 2.40 0.81
N ASN A 312 7.34 2.99 1.95
CA ASN A 312 8.10 2.95 3.20
C ASN A 312 8.11 1.57 3.88
N HIS A 313 7.26 0.65 3.43
CA HIS A 313 7.22 -0.72 3.94
C HIS A 313 8.58 -1.43 3.86
N PRO A 314 8.85 -2.41 4.73
CA PRO A 314 10.05 -3.24 4.62
C PRO A 314 10.17 -3.90 3.24
N GLN A 315 11.39 -4.11 2.75
CA GLN A 315 11.66 -4.72 1.44
C GLN A 315 12.79 -5.74 1.56
N ASN A 316 12.66 -6.88 0.90
CA ASN A 316 13.55 -8.03 1.13
C ASN A 316 14.62 -8.17 0.04
N MET A 317 15.86 -8.44 0.47
CA MET A 317 17.04 -8.66 -0.37
C MET A 317 17.56 -10.10 -0.32
N GLU A 318 17.01 -10.92 0.56
CA GLU A 318 17.53 -12.26 0.83
C GLU A 318 17.51 -13.13 -0.43
N GLY A 319 18.60 -13.86 -0.66
CA GLY A 319 18.65 -14.84 -1.73
C GLY A 319 17.73 -16.01 -1.42
N GLY A 320 16.92 -16.43 -2.40
CA GLY A 320 16.00 -17.58 -2.26
C GLY A 320 14.60 -17.22 -1.78
N VAL A 321 14.28 -15.94 -1.63
CA VAL A 321 12.90 -15.49 -1.41
C VAL A 321 12.01 -15.82 -2.59
N ILE A 322 10.71 -15.99 -2.32
CA ILE A 322 9.69 -16.10 -3.35
C ILE A 322 9.19 -14.68 -3.65
N GLU A 323 9.56 -14.14 -4.82
CA GLU A 323 9.20 -12.77 -5.24
C GLU A 323 7.70 -12.46 -5.07
N GLU A 324 6.83 -13.39 -5.49
CA GLU A 324 5.37 -13.26 -5.41
C GLU A 324 4.86 -13.18 -3.96
N GLU A 325 5.50 -13.89 -3.02
CA GLU A 325 5.16 -13.83 -1.60
C GLU A 325 5.39 -12.41 -1.05
N PHE A 326 6.55 -11.82 -1.37
CA PHE A 326 6.88 -10.48 -0.91
C PHE A 326 6.11 -9.39 -1.64
N GLN A 327 5.82 -9.53 -2.94
CA GLN A 327 4.88 -8.64 -3.63
C GLN A 327 3.52 -8.63 -2.92
N THR A 328 3.01 -9.81 -2.56
CA THR A 328 1.77 -9.94 -1.80
C THR A 328 1.88 -9.25 -0.44
N GLU A 329 2.93 -9.51 0.34
CA GLU A 329 3.11 -8.89 1.66
C GLU A 329 3.26 -7.35 1.58
N TYR A 330 3.84 -6.80 0.50
CA TYR A 330 3.91 -5.34 0.29
C TYR A 330 2.53 -4.73 0.05
N VAL A 331 1.64 -5.42 -0.66
CA VAL A 331 0.25 -4.98 -0.85
C VAL A 331 -0.54 -5.08 0.46
N ILE A 332 -0.33 -6.15 1.23
CA ILE A 332 -0.93 -6.33 2.56
C ILE A 332 -0.54 -5.20 3.50
N ASP A 333 0.74 -4.85 3.53
CA ASP A 333 1.26 -3.78 4.34
C ASP A 333 0.58 -2.43 4.01
N ARG A 334 0.52 -2.05 2.72
CA ARG A 334 -0.21 -0.84 2.28
C ARG A 334 -1.67 -0.84 2.68
N THR A 335 -2.35 -1.97 2.50
CA THR A 335 -3.77 -2.16 2.86
C THR A 335 -3.97 -1.95 4.36
N ASN A 336 -3.10 -2.56 5.18
CA ASN A 336 -3.19 -2.49 6.62
C ASN A 336 -2.90 -1.09 7.14
N THR A 337 -1.92 -0.40 6.58
CA THR A 337 -1.57 0.96 7.03
C THR A 337 -2.54 2.01 6.58
N LEU A 338 -3.18 1.87 5.42
CA LEU A 338 -4.36 2.71 5.11
C LEU A 338 -5.40 2.57 6.24
N GLY A 339 -5.66 1.34 6.67
CA GLY A 339 -6.53 1.04 7.79
C GLY A 339 -6.10 1.74 9.08
N THR A 340 -4.88 1.48 9.54
CA THR A 340 -4.44 1.92 10.87
C THR A 340 -4.06 3.40 10.92
N ALA A 341 -3.30 3.91 9.95
CA ALA A 341 -2.76 5.27 9.98
C ALA A 341 -3.76 6.33 9.50
N ILE A 342 -4.69 5.98 8.61
CA ILE A 342 -5.61 6.95 8.01
C ILE A 342 -7.04 6.75 8.49
N LEU A 343 -7.56 5.52 8.45
CA LEU A 343 -8.95 5.25 8.82
C LEU A 343 -9.13 5.06 10.34
N GLY A 344 -8.05 4.77 11.08
CA GLY A 344 -8.12 4.39 12.49
C GLY A 344 -8.80 3.04 12.72
N LEU A 345 -8.72 2.13 11.74
CA LEU A 345 -9.35 0.80 11.75
C LEU A 345 -8.31 -0.31 11.63
N SER A 346 -8.48 -1.38 12.41
CA SER A 346 -7.59 -2.55 12.40
C SER A 346 -7.90 -3.53 11.26
N LEU A 347 -7.80 -3.07 10.01
CA LEU A 347 -8.11 -3.88 8.82
C LEU A 347 -7.35 -5.21 8.76
N GLY A 348 -6.16 -5.29 9.35
CA GLY A 348 -5.31 -6.49 9.31
C GLY A 348 -5.96 -7.76 9.87
N CYS A 349 -6.92 -7.67 10.79
CA CYS A 349 -7.66 -8.86 11.24
C CYS A 349 -8.49 -9.48 10.10
N ALA A 350 -8.95 -8.65 9.17
CA ALA A 350 -9.77 -9.07 8.03
C ALA A 350 -8.98 -9.86 6.97
N LYS A 351 -7.64 -9.92 7.06
CA LYS A 351 -6.77 -10.74 6.18
C LYS A 351 -7.20 -12.21 6.21
N CYS A 352 -7.40 -12.77 7.41
CA CYS A 352 -7.60 -14.22 7.58
C CYS A 352 -9.07 -14.63 7.78
N HIS A 353 -9.92 -13.74 8.30
CA HIS A 353 -11.33 -14.00 8.60
C HIS A 353 -12.10 -12.68 8.67
N ASP A 354 -13.44 -12.69 8.68
CA ASP A 354 -14.21 -11.45 8.90
C ASP A 354 -13.79 -10.75 10.21
N HIS A 355 -13.70 -9.43 10.20
CA HIS A 355 -13.19 -8.67 11.34
C HIS A 355 -14.05 -8.92 12.60
N LYS A 356 -13.37 -9.11 13.74
CA LYS A 356 -14.00 -9.60 14.98
C LYS A 356 -14.96 -8.61 15.65
N PHE A 357 -14.73 -7.31 15.46
CA PHE A 357 -15.46 -6.24 16.16
C PHE A 357 -16.10 -5.23 15.20
N ASP A 358 -15.33 -4.77 14.21
CA ASP A 358 -15.81 -3.90 13.14
C ASP A 358 -16.53 -4.65 12.01
N PRO A 359 -17.50 -4.01 11.33
CA PRO A 359 -18.31 -4.61 10.26
C PRO A 359 -17.53 -4.65 8.94
N ILE A 360 -16.43 -5.38 8.91
CA ILE A 360 -15.53 -5.48 7.76
C ILE A 360 -15.34 -6.96 7.43
N SER A 361 -15.89 -7.39 6.30
CA SER A 361 -15.72 -8.77 5.84
C SER A 361 -14.33 -8.99 5.24
N GLN A 362 -13.88 -10.25 5.21
CA GLN A 362 -12.66 -10.64 4.51
C GLN A 362 -12.77 -10.30 3.01
N LYS A 363 -13.97 -10.41 2.43
CA LYS A 363 -14.20 -10.05 1.03
C LYS A 363 -13.88 -8.57 0.79
N GLU A 364 -14.38 -7.68 1.64
CA GLU A 364 -14.10 -6.23 1.54
C GLU A 364 -12.62 -5.92 1.73
N TYR A 365 -11.92 -6.65 2.62
CA TYR A 365 -10.47 -6.54 2.77
C TYR A 365 -9.73 -6.81 1.45
N TYR A 366 -10.04 -7.92 0.77
CA TYR A 366 -9.39 -8.24 -0.50
C TYR A 366 -9.85 -7.36 -1.67
N GLN A 367 -11.05 -6.77 -1.60
CA GLN A 367 -11.43 -5.70 -2.52
C GLN A 367 -10.56 -4.46 -2.32
N LEU A 368 -10.28 -4.07 -1.08
CA LEU A 368 -9.36 -2.98 -0.78
C LEU A 368 -7.91 -3.31 -1.18
N PHE A 369 -7.44 -4.53 -0.90
CA PHE A 369 -6.13 -5.03 -1.34
C PHE A 369 -5.93 -4.84 -2.84
N SER A 370 -6.96 -5.11 -3.65
CA SER A 370 -6.87 -4.98 -5.10
C SER A 370 -6.54 -3.56 -5.59
N PHE A 371 -6.88 -2.52 -4.83
CA PHE A 371 -6.52 -1.14 -5.18
C PHE A 371 -5.01 -0.89 -5.14
N PHE A 372 -4.29 -1.58 -4.25
CA PHE A 372 -2.84 -1.45 -4.08
C PHE A 372 -2.05 -2.48 -4.90
N ASN A 373 -2.71 -3.54 -5.39
CA ASN A 373 -2.09 -4.60 -6.20
C ASN A 373 -1.91 -4.20 -7.67
N ASN A 374 -1.34 -3.02 -7.91
CA ASN A 374 -1.12 -2.47 -9.24
C ASN A 374 0.26 -1.79 -9.40
N VAL A 375 1.09 -1.81 -8.36
CA VAL A 375 2.45 -1.26 -8.40
C VAL A 375 3.39 -2.28 -9.01
N LYS A 376 4.12 -1.87 -10.07
CA LYS A 376 5.12 -2.70 -10.73
C LYS A 376 6.41 -2.72 -9.91
N GLU A 377 6.51 -3.70 -9.02
CA GLU A 377 7.69 -3.95 -8.18
C GLU A 377 8.10 -5.42 -8.24
N ALA A 378 9.35 -5.73 -7.86
CA ALA A 378 9.92 -7.07 -8.07
C ALA A 378 9.68 -8.06 -6.92
N GLY A 379 9.26 -7.63 -5.73
CA GLY A 379 9.25 -8.49 -4.53
C GLY A 379 10.65 -8.81 -3.96
N GLN A 380 11.70 -8.50 -4.71
CA GLN A 380 13.10 -8.62 -4.32
C GLN A 380 13.87 -7.35 -4.67
N ILE A 381 14.76 -6.92 -3.79
CA ILE A 381 15.67 -5.80 -4.04
C ILE A 381 17.02 -6.30 -4.55
N SER A 382 17.64 -5.53 -5.44
CA SER A 382 18.88 -5.90 -6.11
C SER A 382 20.05 -5.98 -5.13
N TRP A 383 20.88 -7.02 -5.23
CA TRP A 383 22.00 -7.26 -4.32
C TRP A 383 23.14 -6.23 -4.42
N ASP A 384 23.17 -5.41 -5.47
CA ASP A 384 24.21 -4.41 -5.73
C ASP A 384 23.84 -2.99 -5.22
N ASP A 385 22.91 -2.90 -4.27
CA ASP A 385 22.43 -1.63 -3.70
C ASP A 385 21.71 -0.72 -4.70
N ALA A 386 21.23 -1.27 -5.82
CA ALA A 386 20.35 -0.52 -6.70
C ALA A 386 19.05 -0.17 -5.97
N LEU A 387 18.65 1.10 -6.04
CA LEU A 387 17.41 1.58 -5.44
C LEU A 387 16.21 0.75 -5.96
N PRO A 388 15.38 0.19 -5.06
CA PRO A 388 14.23 -0.61 -5.44
C PRO A 388 13.23 0.19 -6.27
N THR A 389 12.71 -0.40 -7.34
CA THR A 389 11.82 0.29 -8.28
C THR A 389 10.33 0.19 -7.90
N PRO A 390 9.49 1.20 -8.26
CA PRO A 390 9.82 2.42 -9.01
C PRO A 390 10.70 3.41 -8.25
N THR A 391 11.43 4.25 -9.00
CA THR A 391 12.37 5.25 -8.44
C THR A 391 12.12 6.62 -9.05
N LEU A 392 12.38 7.67 -8.28
CA LEU A 392 12.30 9.06 -8.73
C LEU A 392 13.70 9.67 -8.77
N MET A 393 14.07 10.30 -9.89
CA MET A 393 15.30 11.08 -9.94
C MET A 393 15.12 12.40 -9.21
N LEU A 394 16.00 12.68 -8.24
CA LEU A 394 16.01 13.91 -7.44
C LEU A 394 17.30 14.71 -7.69
N PRO A 395 17.49 15.29 -8.89
CA PRO A 395 18.63 16.14 -9.17
C PRO A 395 18.55 17.45 -8.37
N THR A 396 19.71 17.97 -7.96
CA THR A 396 19.80 19.34 -7.43
C THR A 396 19.51 20.35 -8.55
N LYS A 397 19.13 21.60 -8.20
CA LYS A 397 18.92 22.68 -9.19
C LYS A 397 20.10 22.87 -10.15
N GLN A 398 21.33 22.64 -9.68
CA GLN A 398 22.52 22.69 -10.53
C GLN A 398 22.57 21.51 -11.51
N LYS A 399 22.30 20.28 -11.03
CA LYS A 399 22.23 19.08 -11.87
C LYS A 399 21.09 19.19 -12.89
N GLU A 400 19.96 19.78 -12.53
CA GLU A 400 18.84 20.03 -13.46
C GLU A 400 19.27 20.91 -14.64
N LYS A 401 19.99 22.00 -14.39
CA LYS A 401 20.53 22.86 -15.46
C LYS A 401 21.48 22.10 -16.38
N ILE A 402 22.33 21.23 -15.83
CA ILE A 402 23.25 20.40 -16.61
C ILE A 402 22.47 19.39 -17.46
N LEU A 403 21.46 18.71 -16.88
CA LEU A 403 20.62 17.77 -17.61
C LEU A 403 19.85 18.46 -18.73
N GLN A 404 19.32 19.67 -18.49
CA GLN A 404 18.66 20.48 -19.53
C GLN A 404 19.61 20.80 -20.68
N PHE A 405 20.85 21.23 -20.37
CA PHE A 405 21.87 21.49 -21.39
C PHE A 405 22.20 20.23 -22.21
N ILE A 406 22.43 19.09 -21.54
CA ILE A 406 22.73 17.81 -22.22
C ILE A 406 21.56 17.38 -23.09
N ASN A 407 20.33 17.46 -22.59
CA ASN A 407 19.13 17.07 -23.35
C ASN A 407 18.90 17.97 -24.57
N GLN A 408 19.21 19.28 -24.48
CA GLN A 408 19.17 20.18 -25.62
C GLN A 408 20.20 19.79 -26.69
N ALA A 409 21.41 19.43 -26.28
CA ALA A 409 22.44 18.94 -27.20
C ALA A 409 22.02 17.62 -27.87
N ILE A 410 21.51 16.64 -27.09
CA ILE A 410 20.98 15.37 -27.62
C ILE A 410 19.85 15.63 -28.61
N SER A 411 18.90 16.52 -28.28
CA SER A 411 17.78 16.85 -29.16
C SER A 411 18.26 17.44 -30.48
N LYS A 412 19.28 18.30 -30.46
CA LYS A 412 19.86 18.89 -31.67
C LYS A 412 20.50 17.82 -32.55
N GLU A 413 21.33 16.95 -31.98
CA GLU A 413 21.98 15.89 -32.76
C GLU A 413 20.97 14.84 -33.27
N THR A 414 19.94 14.54 -32.50
CA THR A 414 18.84 13.66 -32.93
C THR A 414 18.11 14.24 -34.15
N GLN A 415 17.89 15.55 -34.18
CA GLN A 415 17.33 16.22 -35.36
C GLN A 415 18.29 16.16 -36.56
N THR A 416 19.59 16.30 -36.34
CA THR A 416 20.61 16.15 -37.40
C THR A 416 20.57 14.73 -38.01
N ILE A 417 20.48 13.70 -37.17
CA ILE A 417 20.35 12.29 -37.61
C ILE A 417 19.08 12.12 -38.45
N ALA A 418 17.92 12.54 -37.93
CA ALA A 418 16.65 12.42 -38.64
C ALA A 418 16.67 13.15 -40.00
N GLN A 419 17.29 14.34 -40.07
CA GLN A 419 17.46 15.06 -41.34
C GLN A 419 18.41 14.34 -42.30
N THR A 420 19.44 13.69 -41.78
CA THR A 420 20.39 12.92 -42.59
C THR A 420 19.73 11.67 -43.17
N GLU A 421 18.92 10.96 -42.39
CA GLU A 421 18.12 9.83 -42.85
C GLU A 421 17.14 10.25 -43.95
N LEU A 422 16.41 11.36 -43.76
CA LEU A 422 15.49 11.89 -44.78
C LEU A 422 16.20 12.24 -46.09
N LYS A 423 17.42 12.79 -46.02
CA LYS A 423 18.24 13.07 -47.21
C LYS A 423 18.72 11.79 -47.88
N ALA A 424 19.11 10.79 -47.09
CA ALA A 424 19.57 9.49 -47.58
C ALA A 424 18.43 8.62 -48.16
N GLU A 425 17.18 8.83 -47.75
CA GLU A 425 16.00 8.05 -48.17
C GLU A 425 15.84 7.98 -49.69
N ALA A 426 16.09 9.08 -50.40
CA ALA A 426 16.00 9.12 -51.85
C ALA A 426 17.05 8.21 -52.52
N ASP A 427 18.28 8.23 -52.01
CA ASP A 427 19.37 7.42 -52.52
C ASP A 427 19.22 5.95 -52.10
N PHE A 428 18.70 5.68 -50.90
CA PHE A 428 18.34 4.35 -50.45
C PHE A 428 17.23 3.75 -51.32
N LYS A 429 16.16 4.50 -51.63
CA LYS A 429 15.10 4.06 -52.55
C LYS A 429 15.64 3.75 -53.93
N LYS A 430 16.52 4.60 -54.48
CA LYS A 430 17.20 4.32 -55.76
C LYS A 430 18.06 3.05 -55.69
N TRP A 431 18.79 2.86 -54.60
CA TRP A 431 19.61 1.67 -54.38
C TRP A 431 18.75 0.39 -54.32
N LEU A 432 17.61 0.46 -53.62
CA LEU A 432 16.65 -0.64 -53.46
C LEU A 432 15.95 -0.98 -54.79
N GLN A 433 15.41 0.03 -55.48
CA GLN A 433 14.78 -0.13 -56.81
C GLN A 433 15.76 -0.65 -57.86
N GLY A 434 17.03 -0.22 -57.78
CA GLY A 434 18.11 -0.72 -58.62
C GLY A 434 18.52 -2.17 -58.36
N GLY A 435 17.84 -2.88 -57.45
CA GLY A 435 18.10 -4.29 -57.16
C GLY A 435 19.46 -4.55 -56.54
N ARG A 436 20.15 -3.51 -56.02
CA ARG A 436 21.53 -3.63 -55.53
C ARG A 436 21.63 -4.52 -54.29
N TYR A 437 20.54 -4.66 -53.53
CA TYR A 437 20.42 -5.63 -52.44
C TYR A 437 20.68 -7.07 -52.88
N LYS A 438 20.44 -7.42 -54.16
CA LYS A 438 20.76 -8.76 -54.69
C LYS A 438 22.26 -9.04 -54.70
N LYS A 439 23.11 -8.01 -54.74
CA LYS A 439 24.57 -8.17 -54.59
C LYS A 439 24.96 -8.55 -53.15
N LEU A 440 24.14 -8.17 -52.15
CA LEU A 440 24.32 -8.61 -50.77
C LEU A 440 24.02 -10.10 -50.59
N ALA A 441 23.30 -10.75 -51.52
CA ALA A 441 23.04 -12.19 -51.43
C ALA A 441 24.32 -13.05 -51.50
N GLY A 442 25.44 -12.48 -51.99
CA GLY A 442 26.77 -13.12 -51.94
C GLY A 442 27.41 -13.08 -50.55
N ASP A 443 27.14 -12.02 -49.77
CA ASP A 443 27.61 -11.86 -48.40
C ASP A 443 26.57 -12.44 -47.44
N LYS A 444 26.70 -13.74 -47.14
CA LYS A 444 25.78 -14.45 -46.25
C LYS A 444 25.71 -13.85 -44.84
N ILE A 445 26.73 -13.07 -44.42
CA ILE A 445 26.88 -12.47 -43.09
C ILE A 445 27.57 -11.10 -43.24
N PRO A 446 27.04 -10.02 -42.64
CA PRO A 446 27.71 -8.72 -42.60
C PRO A 446 29.08 -8.83 -41.91
N ARG A 447 30.13 -8.28 -42.52
CA ARG A 447 31.49 -8.27 -41.92
C ARG A 447 31.81 -6.99 -41.16
N GLU A 448 31.22 -5.88 -41.58
CA GLU A 448 31.43 -4.58 -40.94
C GLU A 448 30.65 -4.52 -39.62
N GLY A 449 31.33 -4.18 -38.54
CA GLY A 449 30.72 -4.12 -37.19
C GLY A 449 30.42 -5.48 -36.54
N LEU A 450 30.73 -6.61 -37.21
CA LEU A 450 30.49 -7.95 -36.66
C LEU A 450 31.46 -8.26 -35.51
N GLN A 451 30.93 -8.37 -34.29
CA GLN A 451 31.75 -8.71 -33.11
C GLN A 451 31.98 -10.22 -32.95
N ALA A 452 31.00 -11.05 -33.29
CA ALA A 452 31.12 -12.50 -33.17
C ALA A 452 30.27 -13.25 -34.18
N PHE A 453 30.75 -14.42 -34.60
CA PHE A 453 29.99 -15.36 -35.42
C PHE A 453 30.31 -16.81 -35.05
N PHE A 454 29.27 -17.55 -34.65
CA PHE A 454 29.37 -18.96 -34.27
C PHE A 454 28.55 -19.81 -35.22
N ALA A 455 29.23 -20.60 -36.06
CA ALA A 455 28.56 -21.46 -37.04
C ALA A 455 28.03 -22.78 -36.45
N PHE A 456 28.56 -23.20 -35.29
CA PHE A 456 28.27 -24.49 -34.63
C PHE A 456 28.55 -25.73 -35.50
N GLU A 457 29.54 -25.65 -36.39
CA GLU A 457 30.01 -26.75 -37.22
C GLU A 457 31.04 -27.62 -36.46
N ASN A 458 30.57 -28.36 -35.45
CA ASN A 458 31.36 -29.23 -34.56
C ASN A 458 32.34 -28.53 -33.60
N ASN A 459 32.25 -27.21 -33.46
CA ASN A 459 33.05 -26.45 -32.51
C ASN A 459 32.30 -25.20 -32.03
N LEU A 460 32.86 -24.54 -31.02
CA LEU A 460 32.34 -23.30 -30.44
C LEU A 460 33.26 -22.10 -30.75
N VAL A 461 34.03 -22.17 -31.84
CA VAL A 461 34.98 -21.12 -32.20
C VAL A 461 34.22 -19.91 -32.73
N ASN A 462 34.58 -18.71 -32.23
CA ASN A 462 34.17 -17.46 -32.85
C ASN A 462 34.99 -17.24 -34.12
N ALA A 463 34.34 -17.15 -35.28
CA ALA A 463 35.00 -16.96 -36.56
C ALA A 463 35.61 -15.55 -36.73
N VAL A 464 35.21 -14.59 -35.90
CA VAL A 464 35.76 -13.22 -35.89
C VAL A 464 37.05 -13.15 -35.09
N ASP A 465 37.02 -13.62 -33.84
CA ASP A 465 38.21 -13.74 -32.98
C ASP A 465 38.24 -15.11 -32.28
N PRO A 466 39.08 -16.06 -32.73
CA PRO A 466 39.17 -17.39 -32.14
C PRO A 466 39.55 -17.43 -30.65
N ARG A 467 40.12 -16.35 -30.09
CA ARG A 467 40.45 -16.24 -28.66
C ARG A 467 39.20 -16.07 -27.77
N GLU A 468 38.07 -15.71 -28.39
CA GLU A 468 36.76 -15.56 -27.76
C GLU A 468 35.82 -16.72 -28.11
N ALA A 469 36.37 -17.94 -28.16
CA ALA A 469 35.56 -19.15 -28.30
C ALA A 469 34.52 -19.26 -27.17
N GLY A 470 33.32 -19.74 -27.53
CA GLY A 470 32.24 -19.97 -26.59
C GLY A 470 32.55 -21.13 -25.65
N VAL A 471 32.04 -21.05 -24.42
CA VAL A 471 32.29 -22.04 -23.37
C VAL A 471 30.96 -22.56 -22.84
N MET A 472 30.80 -23.88 -22.81
CA MET A 472 29.64 -24.49 -22.14
C MET A 472 29.79 -24.32 -20.63
N LYS A 473 28.74 -23.81 -20.00
CA LYS A 473 28.67 -23.55 -18.56
C LYS A 473 27.45 -24.23 -17.95
N ARG A 474 27.54 -24.51 -16.65
CA ARG A 474 26.46 -24.95 -15.76
C ARG A 474 26.53 -24.12 -14.47
N GLU A 475 25.47 -24.13 -13.65
CA GLU A 475 25.37 -23.65 -12.26
C GLU A 475 26.56 -22.83 -11.75
N ALA A 476 26.34 -21.54 -11.47
CA ALA A 476 27.37 -20.64 -10.95
C ALA A 476 28.68 -20.56 -11.80
N GLY A 477 28.60 -20.89 -13.10
CA GLY A 477 29.74 -20.77 -14.01
C GLY A 477 30.72 -21.94 -13.99
N LEU A 478 30.33 -23.09 -13.41
CA LEU A 478 31.05 -24.35 -13.51
C LEU A 478 31.15 -24.84 -14.96
N ALA A 479 32.09 -25.75 -15.22
CA ALA A 479 32.24 -26.37 -16.54
C ALA A 479 30.95 -27.10 -16.92
N GLY A 480 30.36 -26.73 -18.06
CA GLY A 480 29.16 -27.36 -18.59
C GLY A 480 29.43 -28.71 -19.26
N ASP A 481 28.37 -29.33 -19.75
CA ASP A 481 28.43 -30.55 -20.54
C ASP A 481 29.25 -30.33 -21.81
N LYS A 482 29.80 -31.43 -22.36
CA LYS A 482 30.40 -31.39 -23.70
C LYS A 482 29.35 -30.94 -24.73
N PRO A 483 29.67 -30.03 -25.65
CA PRO A 483 28.71 -29.55 -26.64
C PRO A 483 28.22 -30.70 -27.52
N ILE A 484 26.90 -30.78 -27.69
CA ILE A 484 26.26 -31.80 -28.53
C ILE A 484 25.79 -31.13 -29.81
N PHE A 485 26.35 -31.54 -30.94
CA PHE A 485 25.99 -31.01 -32.25
C PHE A 485 25.00 -31.94 -32.96
N VAL A 486 23.89 -31.38 -33.43
CA VAL A 486 22.84 -32.08 -34.18
C VAL A 486 22.84 -31.64 -35.64
N ASN A 487 22.48 -32.54 -36.55
CA ASN A 487 22.38 -32.20 -37.97
C ASN A 487 21.14 -31.34 -38.23
N LYS A 488 21.29 -30.34 -39.10
CA LYS A 488 20.19 -29.60 -39.74
C LYS A 488 20.21 -29.85 -41.25
N ASP A 489 19.16 -29.45 -41.96
CA ASP A 489 19.04 -29.60 -43.43
C ASP A 489 20.30 -29.11 -44.17
N ARG A 490 20.99 -28.08 -43.64
CA ARG A 490 22.28 -27.58 -44.12
C ARG A 490 23.22 -27.24 -42.98
N GLY A 491 24.08 -28.19 -42.59
CA GLY A 491 25.12 -28.02 -41.57
C GLY A 491 24.76 -28.63 -40.21
N LYS A 492 25.30 -28.08 -39.13
CA LYS A 492 25.02 -28.51 -37.76
C LYS A 492 24.54 -27.39 -36.87
N ALA A 493 23.99 -27.74 -35.70
CA ALA A 493 23.57 -26.82 -34.67
C ALA A 493 23.93 -27.35 -33.28
N LEU A 494 24.12 -26.44 -32.34
CA LEU A 494 24.32 -26.80 -30.93
C LEU A 494 22.97 -27.15 -30.29
N ARG A 495 22.91 -28.29 -29.60
CA ARG A 495 21.76 -28.68 -28.79
C ARG A 495 21.99 -28.28 -27.34
N LEU A 496 21.08 -27.48 -26.80
CA LEU A 496 21.01 -27.15 -25.37
C LEU A 496 19.96 -28.02 -24.68
N ASN A 497 20.22 -28.40 -23.43
CA ASN A 497 19.35 -29.26 -22.61
C ASN A 497 18.56 -28.49 -21.55
N GLY A 498 18.85 -27.20 -21.33
CA GLY A 498 18.27 -26.39 -20.26
C GLY A 498 19.15 -26.30 -19.02
N ASP A 499 19.92 -27.35 -18.72
CA ASP A 499 20.85 -27.39 -17.57
C ASP A 499 22.21 -26.74 -17.87
N THR A 500 22.53 -26.58 -19.15
CA THR A 500 23.78 -25.99 -19.63
C THR A 500 23.50 -24.91 -20.64
N TRP A 501 24.29 -23.85 -20.58
CA TRP A 501 24.23 -22.73 -21.52
C TRP A 501 25.58 -22.49 -22.17
N LEU A 502 25.54 -21.83 -23.33
CA LEU A 502 26.73 -21.37 -24.02
C LEU A 502 27.02 -19.92 -23.61
N ALA A 503 28.17 -19.68 -23.00
CA ALA A 503 28.61 -18.35 -22.57
C ALA A 503 29.52 -17.70 -23.61
N PHE A 504 29.37 -16.38 -23.78
CA PHE A 504 30.14 -15.56 -24.72
C PHE A 504 30.85 -14.39 -24.01
N LYS A 505 32.05 -14.04 -24.50
CA LYS A 505 32.77 -12.84 -24.04
C LYS A 505 32.30 -11.54 -24.70
N THR A 506 31.59 -11.66 -25.82
CA THR A 506 31.06 -10.53 -26.61
C THR A 506 29.64 -10.15 -26.20
N GLY A 507 29.09 -9.13 -26.85
CA GLY A 507 27.70 -8.70 -26.64
C GLY A 507 27.49 -7.89 -25.36
N VAL A 508 28.51 -7.18 -24.87
CA VAL A 508 28.32 -6.23 -23.77
C VAL A 508 28.03 -4.86 -24.38
N PHE A 509 26.79 -4.41 -24.26
CA PHE A 509 26.34 -3.11 -24.78
C PHE A 509 25.79 -2.25 -23.65
N ARG A 510 26.06 -0.96 -23.72
CA ARG A 510 25.46 0.06 -22.86
C ARG A 510 24.07 0.41 -23.38
N LYS A 511 23.26 1.07 -22.53
CA LYS A 511 21.92 1.53 -22.93
C LYS A 511 21.94 2.48 -24.14
N SER A 512 23.06 3.12 -24.45
CA SER A 512 23.18 4.10 -25.54
C SER A 512 23.88 3.55 -26.78
N GLU A 513 24.23 2.26 -26.81
CA GLU A 513 24.95 1.64 -27.93
C GLU A 513 23.98 0.84 -28.80
N PRO A 514 23.90 1.11 -30.11
CA PRO A 514 23.10 0.30 -31.01
C PRO A 514 23.74 -1.07 -31.21
N PHE A 515 22.92 -2.12 -31.32
CA PHE A 515 23.38 -3.47 -31.59
C PHE A 515 22.34 -4.33 -32.29
N SER A 516 22.76 -5.48 -32.81
CA SER A 516 21.87 -6.50 -33.36
C SER A 516 22.40 -7.90 -33.07
N ILE A 517 21.49 -8.82 -32.78
CA ILE A 517 21.80 -10.23 -32.49
C ILE A 517 20.88 -11.08 -33.36
N GLY A 518 21.46 -11.88 -34.25
CA GLY A 518 20.74 -12.85 -35.07
C GLY A 518 21.08 -14.28 -34.65
N LEU A 519 20.07 -15.14 -34.52
CA LEU A 519 20.25 -16.56 -34.22
C LEU A 519 19.21 -17.42 -34.92
N TRP A 520 19.59 -18.66 -35.22
CA TRP A 520 18.68 -19.70 -35.68
C TRP A 520 18.43 -20.66 -34.54
N ALA A 521 17.15 -20.98 -34.29
CA ALA A 521 16.76 -21.88 -33.21
C ALA A 521 15.61 -22.79 -33.62
N VAL A 522 15.51 -23.92 -32.92
CA VAL A 522 14.30 -24.75 -32.85
C VAL A 522 13.85 -24.73 -31.41
N ILE A 523 12.66 -24.20 -31.15
CA ILE A 523 12.11 -24.13 -29.79
C ILE A 523 11.14 -25.31 -29.58
N PRO A 524 11.46 -26.30 -28.72
CA PRO A 524 10.64 -27.50 -28.56
C PRO A 524 9.27 -27.17 -27.95
N LYS A 525 8.17 -27.79 -28.39
CA LYS A 525 6.84 -27.56 -27.79
C LYS A 525 6.77 -27.79 -26.28
N ARG A 526 7.57 -28.71 -25.75
CA ARG A 526 7.63 -29.04 -24.32
C ARG A 526 8.26 -27.95 -23.41
N LEU A 527 8.84 -26.91 -24.00
CA LEU A 527 9.49 -25.83 -23.25
C LEU A 527 8.47 -24.72 -23.02
N ASP A 528 7.89 -24.64 -21.83
CA ASP A 528 6.85 -23.63 -21.57
C ASP A 528 7.45 -22.24 -21.31
N GLU A 529 8.55 -22.19 -20.56
CA GLU A 529 9.32 -20.99 -20.25
C GLU A 529 10.83 -21.25 -20.32
N GLY A 530 11.62 -20.24 -20.68
CA GLY A 530 13.08 -20.36 -20.68
C GLY A 530 13.82 -19.21 -21.36
N VAL A 531 15.09 -19.05 -20.99
CA VAL A 531 15.99 -18.05 -21.59
C VAL A 531 16.45 -18.52 -22.96
N ILE A 532 16.28 -17.67 -23.99
CA ILE A 532 16.81 -17.93 -25.34
C ILE A 532 18.20 -17.31 -25.47
N LEU A 533 18.35 -16.06 -25.03
CA LEU A 533 19.63 -15.36 -24.89
C LEU A 533 19.51 -14.34 -23.76
N HIS A 534 20.61 -14.05 -23.08
CA HIS A 534 20.69 -12.93 -22.15
C HIS A 534 22.10 -12.36 -22.15
N LYS A 535 22.22 -11.16 -21.58
CA LYS A 535 23.47 -10.57 -21.12
C LYS A 535 23.25 -9.99 -19.74
N SER A 536 23.08 -10.89 -18.77
CA SER A 536 22.79 -10.55 -17.37
C SER A 536 23.67 -11.37 -16.43
N LEU A 537 23.99 -10.79 -15.29
CA LEU A 537 24.65 -11.49 -14.19
C LEU A 537 23.56 -11.88 -13.18
N ALA A 538 23.51 -13.17 -12.78
CA ALA A 538 22.58 -13.74 -11.80
C ALA A 538 21.20 -13.07 -11.81
N GLU A 539 20.37 -13.38 -12.81
CA GLU A 539 19.31 -12.47 -13.26
C GLU A 539 18.39 -11.99 -12.14
N ARG A 540 17.87 -12.88 -11.29
CA ARG A 540 16.99 -12.49 -10.18
C ARG A 540 17.70 -11.71 -9.09
N LEU A 541 18.93 -12.10 -8.74
CA LEU A 541 19.73 -11.47 -7.68
C LEU A 541 20.02 -9.99 -7.97
N TYR A 542 20.12 -9.62 -9.24
CA TYR A 542 20.38 -8.25 -9.70
C TYR A 542 19.23 -7.64 -10.49
N ASN A 543 17.99 -8.08 -10.23
CA ASN A 543 16.75 -7.59 -10.85
C ASN A 543 16.85 -7.42 -12.38
N PHE A 544 17.32 -8.46 -13.04
CA PHE A 544 17.44 -8.60 -14.49
C PHE A 544 18.29 -7.50 -15.15
N ARG A 545 19.27 -6.94 -14.43
CA ARG A 545 20.18 -5.97 -15.04
C ARG A 545 20.86 -6.54 -16.28
N GLY A 546 20.83 -5.79 -17.38
CA GLY A 546 21.31 -6.22 -18.69
C GLY A 546 20.19 -6.28 -19.70
N TYR A 547 20.20 -7.27 -20.59
CA TYR A 547 19.10 -7.50 -21.53
C TYR A 547 18.89 -8.99 -21.80
N HIS A 548 17.68 -9.38 -22.22
CA HIS A 548 17.35 -10.75 -22.59
C HIS A 548 16.30 -10.88 -23.68
N LEU A 549 16.29 -12.05 -24.31
CA LEU A 549 15.16 -12.61 -25.05
C LEU A 549 14.70 -13.87 -24.31
N TYR A 550 13.47 -13.85 -23.81
CA TYR A 550 12.92 -14.89 -22.97
C TYR A 550 11.66 -15.47 -23.60
N LEU A 551 11.45 -16.78 -23.45
CA LEU A 551 10.20 -17.44 -23.80
C LEU A 551 9.31 -17.48 -22.56
N LYS A 552 8.12 -16.89 -22.64
CA LYS A 552 7.13 -16.89 -21.57
C LYS A 552 5.75 -17.24 -22.13
N ASN A 553 5.18 -18.36 -21.71
CA ASN A 553 3.84 -18.80 -22.13
C ASN A 553 3.65 -18.76 -23.65
N ASN A 554 4.53 -19.43 -24.41
CA ASN A 554 4.59 -19.44 -25.88
C ASN A 554 4.86 -18.10 -26.58
N LYS A 555 5.05 -17.00 -25.83
CA LYS A 555 5.38 -15.67 -26.36
C LYS A 555 6.84 -15.32 -26.10
N LEU A 556 7.36 -14.36 -26.86
CA LEU A 556 8.72 -13.85 -26.72
C LEU A 556 8.71 -12.53 -25.96
N GLU A 557 9.50 -12.44 -24.91
CA GLU A 557 9.72 -11.24 -24.13
C GLU A 557 11.11 -10.68 -24.42
N LEU A 558 11.16 -9.40 -24.78
CA LEU A 558 12.36 -8.58 -24.77
C LEU A 558 12.41 -7.80 -23.47
N ASN A 559 13.55 -7.84 -22.80
CA ASN A 559 13.81 -6.99 -21.64
C ASN A 559 15.20 -6.36 -21.73
N MET A 560 15.30 -5.10 -21.32
CA MET A 560 16.55 -4.39 -21.11
C MET A 560 16.42 -3.54 -19.85
N ALA A 561 17.13 -3.87 -18.78
CA ALA A 561 16.94 -3.25 -17.47
C ALA A 561 18.24 -2.80 -16.80
N HIS A 562 18.15 -1.70 -16.04
CA HIS A 562 19.06 -1.42 -14.95
C HIS A 562 18.57 -2.09 -13.65
N THR A 563 17.25 -2.03 -13.42
CA THR A 563 16.56 -2.65 -12.28
C THR A 563 15.11 -2.89 -12.69
N ALA A 564 14.76 -4.13 -13.02
CA ALA A 564 13.40 -4.52 -13.33
C ALA A 564 12.48 -4.43 -12.08
N PRO A 565 11.16 -4.24 -12.26
CA PRO A 565 10.47 -4.10 -13.54
C PRO A 565 10.37 -2.66 -14.07
N SER A 566 10.69 -1.60 -13.30
CA SER A 566 10.45 -0.23 -13.77
C SER A 566 11.61 0.41 -14.53
N ASN A 567 12.85 0.39 -14.03
CA ASN A 567 13.99 1.03 -14.72
C ASN A 567 14.49 0.12 -15.84
N ALA A 568 13.63 -0.05 -16.85
CA ALA A 568 13.71 -1.04 -17.90
C ALA A 568 12.95 -0.62 -19.16
N ILE A 569 13.22 -1.34 -20.23
CA ILE A 569 12.40 -1.48 -21.42
C ILE A 569 11.93 -2.92 -21.44
N ALA A 570 10.62 -3.15 -21.55
CA ALA A 570 10.07 -4.49 -21.62
C ALA A 570 8.98 -4.57 -22.69
N LYS A 571 9.04 -5.61 -23.53
CA LYS A 571 8.08 -5.85 -24.62
C LYS A 571 7.75 -7.32 -24.71
N VAL A 572 6.48 -7.65 -24.95
CA VAL A 572 6.01 -9.03 -25.11
C VAL A 572 5.38 -9.20 -26.48
N SER A 573 5.68 -10.28 -27.19
CA SER A 573 5.08 -10.55 -28.50
C SER A 573 3.57 -10.74 -28.39
N LEU A 574 2.82 -10.19 -29.35
CA LEU A 574 1.38 -10.42 -29.44
C LEU A 574 1.08 -11.84 -29.95
N GLU A 575 1.96 -12.34 -30.81
CA GLU A 575 1.87 -13.64 -31.47
C GLU A 575 2.74 -14.69 -30.75
N GLU A 576 2.30 -15.95 -30.82
CA GLU A 576 3.08 -17.08 -30.32
C GLU A 576 4.28 -17.38 -31.22
N VAL A 577 5.39 -17.82 -30.63
CA VAL A 577 6.56 -18.24 -31.38
C VAL A 577 6.33 -19.63 -32.00
N PRO A 578 6.68 -19.83 -33.28
CA PRO A 578 6.54 -21.15 -33.88
C PRO A 578 7.44 -22.20 -33.21
N ARG A 579 6.90 -23.42 -33.04
CA ARG A 579 7.52 -24.51 -32.28
C ARG A 579 7.93 -25.68 -33.16
N ASP A 580 8.90 -26.47 -32.71
CA ASP A 580 9.41 -27.69 -33.36
C ASP A 580 9.84 -27.52 -34.83
N LYS A 581 10.18 -26.29 -35.24
CA LYS A 581 10.74 -26.00 -36.56
C LYS A 581 11.84 -24.95 -36.46
N TRP A 582 12.69 -24.91 -37.49
CA TRP A 582 13.71 -23.87 -37.62
C TRP A 582 13.06 -22.51 -37.83
N ILE A 583 13.46 -21.55 -36.99
CA ILE A 583 13.13 -20.14 -37.09
C ILE A 583 14.41 -19.31 -36.98
N GLN A 584 14.38 -18.11 -37.56
CA GLN A 584 15.39 -17.09 -37.37
C GLN A 584 14.82 -15.98 -36.50
N LEU A 585 15.54 -15.66 -35.42
CA LEU A 585 15.22 -14.55 -34.53
C LEU A 585 16.31 -13.50 -34.69
N THR A 586 15.91 -12.26 -34.99
CA THR A 586 16.82 -11.10 -34.99
C THR A 586 16.32 -10.05 -34.01
N LEU A 587 17.13 -9.77 -33.01
CA LEU A 587 16.93 -8.66 -32.08
C LEU A 587 17.74 -7.46 -32.59
N THR A 588 17.14 -6.28 -32.62
CA THR A 588 17.82 -5.03 -32.98
C THR A 588 17.54 -3.95 -31.95
N TYR A 589 18.54 -3.13 -31.68
CA TYR A 589 18.45 -1.99 -30.79
C TYR A 589 19.18 -0.79 -31.39
N ASP A 590 18.59 0.39 -31.34
CA ASP A 590 19.10 1.62 -31.98
C ASP A 590 19.89 2.54 -31.04
N GLY A 591 20.03 2.19 -29.75
CA GLY A 591 20.73 3.03 -28.76
C GLY A 591 19.88 4.15 -28.15
N SER A 592 18.59 4.26 -28.48
CA SER A 592 17.72 5.37 -28.06
C SER A 592 17.35 5.37 -26.57
N SER A 593 17.55 4.25 -25.87
CA SER A 593 16.97 3.97 -24.55
C SER A 593 15.43 4.01 -24.55
N LYS A 594 14.82 3.65 -25.69
CA LYS A 594 13.36 3.61 -25.87
C LYS A 594 12.87 2.27 -26.40
N ALA A 595 11.66 1.88 -25.99
CA ALA A 595 10.99 0.67 -26.44
C ALA A 595 10.78 0.60 -27.96
N ASP A 596 10.55 1.73 -28.63
CA ASP A 596 10.36 1.79 -30.09
C ASP A 596 11.64 1.38 -30.85
N GLY A 597 12.80 1.68 -30.27
CA GLY A 597 14.10 1.31 -30.80
C GLY A 597 14.50 -0.15 -30.56
N PHE A 598 13.77 -0.88 -29.71
CA PHE A 598 14.07 -2.27 -29.35
C PHE A 598 13.11 -3.24 -30.03
N LYS A 599 13.58 -3.91 -31.08
CA LYS A 599 12.73 -4.68 -32.00
C LYS A 599 13.15 -6.15 -32.11
N LEU A 600 12.18 -6.99 -32.45
CA LEU A 600 12.36 -8.41 -32.70
C LEU A 600 11.79 -8.77 -34.07
N PHE A 601 12.55 -9.54 -34.86
CA PHE A 601 12.14 -10.04 -36.16
C PHE A 601 12.12 -11.56 -36.12
N LEU A 602 11.07 -12.14 -36.69
CA LEU A 602 10.89 -13.57 -36.91
C LEU A 602 10.95 -13.84 -38.41
N ASP A 603 11.92 -14.65 -38.84
CA ASP A 603 12.15 -14.99 -40.24
C ASP A 603 12.22 -13.75 -41.16
N GLY A 604 12.85 -12.68 -40.64
CA GLY A 604 13.02 -11.39 -41.33
C GLY A 604 11.82 -10.45 -41.28
N SER A 605 10.70 -10.85 -40.69
CA SER A 605 9.51 -10.00 -40.49
C SER A 605 9.47 -9.43 -39.08
N GLU A 606 9.24 -8.12 -38.93
CA GLU A 606 9.13 -7.48 -37.60
C GLU A 606 7.92 -8.05 -36.84
N MET A 607 8.14 -8.54 -35.62
CA MET A 607 7.09 -9.06 -34.76
C MET A 607 6.32 -7.90 -34.12
N LYS A 608 4.99 -8.04 -34.06
CA LYS A 608 4.17 -7.12 -33.28
C LYS A 608 4.35 -7.42 -31.79
N MET A 609 4.66 -6.40 -31.02
CA MET A 609 4.91 -6.52 -29.58
C MET A 609 4.16 -5.43 -28.80
N GLU A 610 3.69 -5.79 -27.62
CA GLU A 610 3.14 -4.88 -26.63
C GLU A 610 4.27 -4.36 -25.73
N THR A 611 4.40 -3.03 -25.60
CA THR A 611 5.34 -2.41 -24.66
C THR A 611 4.72 -2.42 -23.26
N THR A 612 5.35 -3.14 -22.33
CA THR A 612 4.90 -3.24 -20.93
C THR A 612 5.69 -2.33 -19.99
N MET A 613 6.86 -1.84 -20.41
CA MET A 613 7.66 -0.82 -19.71
C MET A 613 8.55 -0.03 -20.68
N ASP A 614 8.69 1.28 -20.45
CA ASP A 614 9.59 2.19 -21.19
C ASP A 614 10.13 3.32 -20.29
N GLN A 615 10.90 2.96 -19.27
CA GLN A 615 11.42 3.90 -18.26
C GLN A 615 12.92 3.69 -17.96
N LEU A 616 13.69 3.14 -18.91
CA LEU A 616 15.12 2.95 -18.76
C LEU A 616 15.87 4.29 -18.73
N THR A 617 16.34 4.68 -17.55
CA THR A 617 17.05 5.95 -17.34
C THR A 617 18.53 5.72 -17.01
N LYS A 618 18.85 4.63 -16.30
CA LYS A 618 20.20 4.27 -15.89
C LYS A 618 20.82 3.23 -16.82
N ASP A 619 22.14 3.10 -16.78
CA ASP A 619 22.88 2.19 -17.64
C ASP A 619 22.62 0.72 -17.27
N ILE A 620 22.67 -0.18 -18.25
CA ILE A 620 22.37 -1.60 -18.05
C ILE A 620 23.62 -2.43 -17.73
N VAL A 621 24.79 -1.80 -17.77
CA VAL A 621 26.06 -2.41 -17.37
C VAL A 621 26.39 -2.06 -15.91
N PHE A 622 27.10 -2.96 -15.24
CA PHE A 622 27.58 -2.72 -13.87
C PHE A 622 28.78 -1.76 -13.90
N ASN A 623 28.76 -0.73 -13.04
CA ASN A 623 29.80 0.31 -12.98
C ASN A 623 31.23 -0.24 -12.73
N ASN A 624 31.35 -1.40 -12.07
CA ASN A 624 32.64 -2.03 -11.75
C ASN A 624 33.13 -3.04 -12.81
N VAL A 625 32.36 -3.28 -13.88
CA VAL A 625 32.68 -4.30 -14.90
C VAL A 625 33.44 -3.71 -16.11
N LEU A 626 33.80 -2.42 -16.03
CA LEU A 626 34.66 -1.77 -17.04
C LEU A 626 36.15 -2.15 -16.96
N PHE A 627 36.56 -2.97 -15.98
CA PHE A 627 37.96 -3.42 -15.85
C PHE A 627 38.07 -4.90 -15.44
N ASN A 628 38.32 -5.77 -16.43
CA ASN A 628 39.13 -7.00 -16.32
C ASN A 628 38.70 -8.21 -15.44
N SER A 629 37.47 -8.34 -14.94
CA SER A 629 37.11 -9.58 -14.22
C SER A 629 36.55 -10.68 -15.14
N GLU A 630 37.00 -11.92 -14.94
CA GLU A 630 36.53 -13.17 -15.56
C GLU A 630 35.03 -13.49 -15.30
N THR A 631 34.33 -12.58 -14.61
CA THR A 631 32.90 -12.61 -14.27
C THR A 631 32.08 -11.79 -15.25
N GLN A 632 32.37 -11.91 -16.55
CA GLN A 632 31.56 -11.25 -17.57
C GLN A 632 30.11 -11.78 -17.51
N PRO A 633 29.09 -10.90 -17.67
CA PRO A 633 27.70 -11.34 -17.73
C PRO A 633 27.55 -12.42 -18.80
N GLY A 634 26.81 -13.49 -18.46
CA GLY A 634 26.62 -14.67 -19.30
C GLY A 634 26.04 -14.33 -20.65
#